data_AF-A0A482RAM6-F1
#
_entry.id   AF-A0A482RAM6-F1
#
_cell.length_a   1.000
_cell.length_b   1.000
_cell.length_c   1.000
_cell.angle_alpha   90.00
_cell.angle_beta   90.00
_cell.angle_gamma   90.00
#
_symmetry.space_group_name_H-M   'P 1'
#
loop_
_entity.id
_entity.type
_entity.pdbx_description
1 polymer ?
#
loop_
_entity_poly.entity_id
_entity_poly.type
_entity_poly.pdbx_seq_one_letter_code
_entity_poly.pdbx_strand_id
1 'polypeptide(L)' 'MSKEMVMKYLPPANAEGAIRIFVCGPPGMMKHLSGEKKSPADQGDLTGLLADMRYTKEQVYKY' A
#
# COMPACT_ATOMS: atom_id res chain seq x y z
N MET A 1 -10.24 -4.52 3.43
CA MET A 1 -9.98 -4.64 1.98
C MET A 1 -9.51 -6.07 1.68
N SER A 2 -10.03 -6.73 0.65
CA SER A 2 -9.61 -8.08 0.25
C SER A 2 -8.71 -8.04 -1.00
N LYS A 3 -8.05 -9.16 -1.30
CA LYS A 3 -7.16 -9.31 -2.47
C LYS A 3 -7.91 -9.08 -3.78
N GLU A 4 -9.14 -9.58 -3.86
CA GLU A 4 -10.02 -9.45 -5.04
C GLU A 4 -10.36 -7.99 -5.31
N MET A 5 -10.61 -7.20 -4.25
CA MET A 5 -10.89 -5.77 -4.41
C MET A 5 -9.65 -5.00 -4.89
N VAL A 6 -8.46 -5.33 -4.40
CA VAL A 6 -7.22 -4.70 -4.89
C VAL A 6 -7.03 -4.99 -6.37
N MET A 7 -7.18 -6.25 -6.80
CA MET A 7 -7.07 -6.61 -8.22
C MET A 7 -8.13 -5.95 -9.10
N LYS A 8 -9.33 -5.73 -8.57
CA LYS A 8 -10.44 -5.14 -9.33
C LYS A 8 -10.30 -3.62 -9.48
N TYR A 9 -9.78 -2.94 -8.47
CA TYR A 9 -9.85 -1.47 -8.37
C TYR A 9 -8.50 -0.77 -8.42
N LEU A 10 -7.38 -1.46 -8.21
CA LEU A 10 -6.04 -0.89 -8.30
C LEU A 10 -5.29 -1.44 -9.51
N PRO A 11 -4.42 -0.62 -10.14
CA PRO A 11 -3.52 -1.11 -11.18
C PRO A 11 -2.57 -2.15 -10.57
N PRO A 12 -2.22 -3.23 -11.31
CA PRO A 12 -1.29 -4.24 -10.82
C PRO A 12 0.08 -3.64 -10.54
N ALA A 13 0.85 -4.24 -9.63
CA ALA A 13 2.15 -3.71 -9.20
C ALA A 13 3.16 -3.53 -10.37
N ASN A 14 3.00 -4.26 -11.46
CA ASN A 14 3.83 -4.21 -12.66
C ASN A 14 3.17 -3.51 -13.86
N ALA A 15 2.09 -2.76 -13.66
CA ALA A 15 1.47 -2.05 -14.79
C ALA A 15 2.45 -1.03 -15.40
N GLU A 16 2.35 -0.84 -16.71
CA GLU A 16 3.16 0.12 -17.44
C GLU A 16 2.85 1.56 -16.98
N GLY A 17 3.90 2.35 -16.72
CA GLY A 17 3.79 3.73 -16.25
C GLY A 17 4.08 3.92 -14.75
N ALA A 18 4.04 5.17 -14.30
CA ALA A 18 4.28 5.51 -12.90
C ALA A 18 3.02 5.27 -12.05
N ILE A 19 3.08 4.28 -11.16
CA ILE A 19 2.00 3.96 -10.23
C ILE A 19 2.35 4.48 -8.84
N ARG A 20 1.40 5.19 -8.22
CA ARG A 20 1.51 5.60 -6.82
C ARG A 20 0.17 5.44 -6.10
N ILE A 21 0.15 4.53 -5.14
CA ILE A 21 -0.98 4.21 -4.27
C ILE A 21 -0.85 5.04 -3.01
N PHE A 22 -1.92 5.76 -2.68
CA PHE A 22 -2.00 6.56 -1.47
C PHE A 22 -2.92 5.88 -0.47
N VAL A 23 -2.44 5.69 0.75
CA VAL A 23 -3.17 4.97 1.80
C VAL A 23 -3.37 5.90 2.99
N CYS A 24 -4.61 6.02 3.45
CA CYS A 24 -5.03 6.81 4.60
C CYS A 24 -6.20 6.10 5.28
N GLY A 25 -6.23 6.10 6.61
CA GLY A 25 -7.36 5.59 7.37
C GLY A 25 -6.96 5.16 8.78
N PRO A 26 -7.83 4.42 9.50
CA PRO A 26 -7.57 4.02 10.87
C PRO A 26 -6.38 3.04 10.96
N PRO A 27 -5.64 3.00 12.09
CA PRO A 27 -4.43 2.19 12.27
C PRO A 27 -4.58 0.72 11.86
N GLY A 28 -5.69 0.07 12.23
CA GLY A 28 -5.96 -1.32 11.86
C GLY A 28 -6.06 -1.54 10.35
N MET A 29 -6.62 -0.58 9.61
CA MET A 29 -6.68 -0.63 8.15
C MET A 29 -5.30 -0.41 7.53
N MET A 30 -4.56 0.58 8.03
CA MET A 30 -3.19 0.88 7.57
C MET A 30 -2.30 -0.35 7.75
N LYS A 31 -2.32 -0.97 8.92
CA LYS A 31 -1.57 -2.19 9.23
C LYS A 31 -1.91 -3.35 8.30
N HIS A 32 -3.19 -3.55 7.99
CA HIS A 32 -3.67 -4.61 7.10
C HIS A 32 -3.24 -4.40 5.63
N LEU A 33 -3.24 -3.15 5.16
CA LEU A 33 -3.00 -2.82 3.75
C LEU A 33 -1.52 -2.58 3.41
N SER A 34 -0.85 -1.75 4.20
CA SER A 34 0.47 -1.20 3.88
C SER A 34 1.48 -1.28 5.02
N GLY A 35 1.05 -1.68 6.22
CA GLY A 35 1.78 -1.40 7.45
C GLY A 35 1.60 0.06 7.89
N GLU A 36 2.08 0.36 9.10
CA GLU A 36 2.03 1.70 9.68
C GLU A 36 3.23 2.54 9.25
N LYS A 37 3.14 3.86 9.46
CA LYS A 37 4.29 4.76 9.38
C LYS A 37 5.13 4.57 10.63
N LYS A 38 6.45 4.71 10.52
CA LYS A 38 7.33 4.73 11.69
C LYS A 38 7.28 6.09 12.39
N SER A 39 7.10 7.17 11.63
CA SER A 39 6.90 8.54 12.13
C SER A 39 6.22 9.42 11.06
N PRO A 40 5.87 10.69 11.33
CA PRO A 40 5.32 11.58 10.30
C PRO A 40 6.22 11.74 9.06
N ALA A 41 7.54 11.72 9.26
CA ALA A 41 8.53 11.84 8.18
C ALA A 41 8.98 10.49 7.61
N ASP A 42 8.88 9.40 8.38
CA ASP A 42 9.35 8.07 8.00
C ASP A 42 8.17 7.14 7.68
N GLN A 43 8.08 6.75 6.40
CA GLN A 43 7.04 5.89 5.85
C GLN A 43 7.11 4.43 6.36
N GLY A 44 8.23 4.04 6.97
CA GLY A 44 8.47 2.68 7.44
C GLY A 44 8.46 1.64 6.31
N ASP A 45 8.37 0.37 6.69
CA ASP A 45 8.32 -0.73 5.73
C ASP A 45 6.93 -0.89 5.11
N LEU A 46 6.88 -1.29 3.85
CA LEU A 46 5.64 -1.75 3.23
C LEU A 46 5.38 -3.19 3.67
N THR A 47 4.28 -3.41 4.37
CA THR A 47 3.82 -4.74 4.81
C THR A 47 2.34 -4.94 4.48
N GLY A 48 1.78 -6.10 4.80
CA GLY A 48 0.37 -6.40 4.58
C GLY A 48 0.02 -6.65 3.11
N LEU A 49 -1.24 -6.46 2.76
CA LEU A 49 -1.80 -6.94 1.50
C LEU A 49 -1.10 -6.39 0.26
N LEU A 50 -0.69 -5.12 0.26
CA LEU A 50 0.02 -4.52 -0.88
C LEU A 50 1.44 -5.11 -1.03
N ALA A 51 2.13 -5.42 0.08
CA ALA A 51 3.41 -6.13 0.00
C ALA A 51 3.25 -7.56 -0.55
N ASP A 52 2.22 -8.28 -0.10
CA ASP A 52 1.91 -9.64 -0.57
C ASP A 52 1.56 -9.66 -2.06
N MET A 53 0.99 -8.58 -2.57
CA MET A 53 0.69 -8.35 -3.98
C MET A 53 1.85 -7.76 -4.79
N ARG A 54 3.05 -7.71 -4.21
CA ARG A 54 4.29 -7.29 -4.86
C ARG A 54 4.36 -5.81 -5.24
N TYR A 55 3.53 -4.94 -4.63
CA TYR A 55 3.79 -3.51 -4.70
C TYR A 55 5.07 -3.17 -3.96
N THR A 56 5.74 -2.09 -4.36
CA THR A 56 6.99 -1.64 -3.74
C THR A 56 6.79 -0.42 -2.85
N LYS A 57 7.78 -0.12 -2.00
CA LYS A 57 7.73 1.06 -1.12
C LYS A 57 7.65 2.38 -1.90
N GLU A 58 8.23 2.43 -3.08
CA GLU A 58 8.23 3.60 -3.96
C GLU A 58 6.84 3.85 -4.55
N GLN A 59 6.05 2.78 -4.70
CA GLN A 59 4.68 2.82 -5.21
C GLN A 59 3.65 3.12 -4.13
N VAL A 60 3.98 3.07 -2.84
CA VAL A 60 2.99 3.23 -1.75
C VAL A 60 3.37 4.38 -0.84
N TYR A 61 2.45 5.33 -0.66
CA TYR A 61 2.59 6.45 0.27
C TYR A 61 1.48 6.43 1.31
N LYS A 62 1.87 6.53 2.58
CA LYS A 62 1.00 6.50 3.76
C LYS A 62 0.86 7.91 4.33
N TYR A 63 -0.38 8.37 4.47
CA TYR A 63 -0.71 9.62 5.16
C TYR A 63 -0.73 9.43 6.68
#